data_AF-A0A6G3DKQ8-F1
#
_entry.id   AF-A0A6G3DKQ8-F1
#
_cell.length_a   1.000
_cell.length_b   1.000
_cell.length_c   1.000
_cell.angle_alpha   90.00
_cell.angle_beta   90.00
_cell.angle_gamma   90.00
#
_symmetry.space_group_name_H-M   'P 1'
#
loop_
_entity.id
_entity.type
_entity.pdbx_description
1 polymer ?
#
loop_
_entity_poly.entity_id
_entity_poly.type
_entity_poly.pdbx_seq_one_letter_code
_entity_poly.pdbx_strand_id
1 'polypeptide(L)' 'EDLDLDLWRSADGTDVRRLDEDEFAESGLADRDPGAAAAAVAALDELERLARRGGFTGLLE' A
#
# COMPACT_ATOMS: atom_id res chain seq x y z
N GLU A 1 12.51 -3.08 -8.90
CA GLU A 1 11.30 -2.93 -9.72
C GLU A 1 10.18 -2.45 -8.84
N ASP A 2 9.16 -1.83 -9.44
CA ASP A 2 7.91 -1.54 -8.75
C ASP A 2 7.26 -2.86 -8.29
N LEU A 3 6.44 -2.80 -7.24
CA LEU A 3 5.79 -3.99 -6.70
C LEU A 3 4.36 -4.13 -7.21
N ASP A 4 3.87 -3.21 -8.06
CA ASP A 4 2.52 -3.21 -8.62
C ASP A 4 1.44 -3.34 -7.51
N LEU A 5 1.69 -2.72 -6.36
CA LEU A 5 0.80 -2.73 -5.20
C LEU A 5 0.61 -1.31 -4.70
N ASP A 6 -0.60 -0.79 -4.91
CA ASP A 6 -0.88 0.63 -4.78
C ASP A 6 -1.88 0.95 -3.66
N LEU A 7 -1.72 2.13 -3.06
CA LEU A 7 -2.69 2.71 -2.15
C LEU A 7 -3.24 4.02 -2.72
N TRP A 8 -4.52 4.03 -3.02
CA TRP A 8 -5.23 5.22 -3.46
C TRP A 8 -6.03 5.85 -2.32
N ARG A 9 -6.01 7.18 -2.25
CA ARG A 9 -6.82 7.97 -1.33
C ARG A 9 -7.60 9.02 -2.12
N SER A 10 -8.87 9.21 -1.81
CA SER A 10 -9.69 10.25 -2.45
C SER A 10 -9.15 11.65 -2.15
N ALA A 11 -9.41 12.61 -3.04
CA ALA A 11 -8.97 14.00 -2.87
C ALA A 11 -9.57 14.67 -1.61
N ASP A 12 -10.80 14.30 -1.23
CA ASP A 12 -11.43 14.74 0.02
C ASP A 12 -10.90 13.99 1.26
N GLY A 13 -10.05 12.98 1.05
CA GLY A 13 -9.36 12.23 2.09
C GLY A 13 -10.24 11.26 2.88
N THR A 14 -11.49 11.06 2.46
CA THR A 14 -12.48 10.22 3.16
C THR A 14 -12.45 8.75 2.75
N ASP A 15 -11.95 8.45 1.55
CA ASP A 15 -11.86 7.10 1.00
C ASP A 15 -10.39 6.69 0.82
N VAL A 16 -10.11 5.44 1.15
CA VAL A 16 -8.78 4.82 1.05
C VAL A 16 -8.97 3.40 0.57
N ARG A 17 -8.32 3.05 -0.56
CA ARG A 17 -8.44 1.77 -1.24
C ARG A 17 -7.07 1.23 -1.61
N ARG A 18 -6.93 -0.09 -1.51
CA ARG A 18 -5.84 -0.83 -2.13
C ARG A 18 -6.20 -1.07 -3.58
N LEU A 19 -5.22 -0.99 -4.46
CA LEU A 19 -5.33 -1.29 -5.87
C LEU A 19 -4.33 -2.39 -6.24
N ASP A 20 -4.69 -3.15 -7.27
CA ASP A 20 -3.81 -4.11 -7.94
C ASP A 20 -3.28 -5.23 -7.03
N GLU A 21 -4.05 -5.60 -5.99
CA GLU A 21 -3.73 -6.70 -5.07
C GLU A 21 -3.67 -8.07 -5.78
N ASP A 22 -4.45 -8.23 -6.85
CA ASP A 22 -4.43 -9.40 -7.73
C ASP A 22 -3.15 -9.43 -8.57
N GLU A 23 -2.75 -8.30 -9.16
CA GLU A 23 -1.50 -8.19 -9.92
C GLU A 23 -0.27 -8.46 -9.03
N PHE A 24 -0.23 -7.91 -7.81
CA PHE A 24 0.80 -8.22 -6.82
C PHE A 24 0.85 -9.72 -6.49
N ALA A 25 -0.31 -10.38 -6.33
CA ALA A 25 -0.37 -11.81 -6.06
C ALA A 25 0.11 -12.65 -7.26
N GLU A 26 -0.20 -12.22 -8.48
CA GLU A 26 0.23 -12.87 -9.74
C GLU A 26 1.69 -12.56 -10.10
N SER A 27 2.30 -11.55 -9.47
CA SER A 27 3.69 -11.16 -9.72
C SER A 27 4.69 -12.30 -9.51
N GLY A 28 4.36 -13.32 -8.71
CA GLY A 28 5.28 -14.39 -8.29
C GLY A 28 6.31 -13.95 -7.24
N LEU A 29 6.15 -12.75 -6.67
CA LEU A 29 7.04 -12.24 -5.62
C LEU A 29 6.98 -13.10 -4.36
N ALA A 30 5.78 -13.55 -3.96
CA ALA A 30 5.58 -14.37 -2.78
C ALA A 30 6.36 -15.71 -2.84
N ASP A 31 6.57 -16.25 -4.03
CA ASP A 31 7.34 -17.48 -4.23
C ASP A 31 8.85 -17.22 -4.33
N ARG A 32 9.26 -16.17 -5.06
CA ARG A 32 10.69 -15.87 -5.27
C ARG A 32 11.37 -15.31 -4.01
N ASP A 33 10.65 -14.44 -3.29
CA ASP A 33 11.12 -13.73 -2.10
C ASP A 33 9.94 -13.44 -1.16
N PRO A 34 9.58 -14.42 -0.31
CA PRO A 34 8.49 -14.27 0.65
C PRO A 34 8.72 -13.13 1.65
N GLY A 35 9.98 -12.81 1.94
CA GLY A 35 10.33 -11.74 2.88
C GLY A 35 10.03 -10.37 2.29
N ALA A 36 10.39 -10.16 1.02
CA ALA A 36 10.04 -8.94 0.29
C ALA A 36 8.52 -8.79 0.16
N ALA A 37 7.80 -9.86 -0.17
CA ALA A 37 6.34 -9.83 -0.27
C ALA A 37 5.68 -9.44 1.08
N ALA A 38 6.11 -10.03 2.18
CA ALA A 38 5.60 -9.69 3.51
C ALA A 38 5.93 -8.24 3.90
N ALA A 39 7.13 -7.76 3.57
CA ALA A 39 7.52 -6.37 3.82
C ALA A 39 6.67 -5.37 3.03
N ALA A 40 6.35 -5.69 1.78
CA ALA A 40 5.49 -4.87 0.93
C ALA A 40 4.08 -4.72 1.52
N VAL A 41 3.47 -5.84 1.91
CA VAL A 41 2.14 -5.86 2.54
C VAL A 41 2.15 -5.06 3.85
N ALA A 42 3.17 -5.26 4.69
CA ALA A 42 3.29 -4.55 5.96
C ALA A 42 3.49 -3.03 5.77
N ALA A 43 4.23 -2.62 4.75
CA ALA A 43 4.39 -1.22 4.40
C ALA A 43 3.07 -0.61 3.92
N LEU A 44 2.32 -1.31 3.08
CA LEU A 44 1.01 -0.88 2.61
C LEU A 44 0.00 -0.75 3.75
N ASP A 45 -0.02 -1.71 4.69
CA ASP A 45 -0.86 -1.67 5.89
C ASP A 45 -0.60 -0.40 6.72
N GLU A 46 0.67 -0.05 6.93
CA GLU A 46 1.04 1.15 7.67
C GLU A 46 0.65 2.43 6.93
N LEU A 47 0.85 2.49 5.61
CA LEU A 47 0.40 3.60 4.78
C LEU A 47 -1.13 3.77 4.85
N GLU A 48 -1.89 2.68 4.79
CA GLU A 48 -3.35 2.71 4.93
C GLU A 48 -3.76 3.25 6.30
N ARG A 49 -3.09 2.79 7.37
CA ARG A 49 -3.35 3.28 8.74
C ARG A 49 -3.09 4.77 8.87
N LEU A 50 -2.01 5.28 8.28
CA LEU A 50 -1.68 6.71 8.26
C LEU A 50 -2.72 7.49 7.45
N ALA A 51 -3.11 6.98 6.27
CA ALA A 51 -4.12 7.58 5.40
C ALA A 51 -5.46 7.79 6.12
N ARG A 52 -5.93 6.75 6.82
CA ARG A 52 -7.23 6.75 7.53
C ARG A 52 -7.25 7.66 8.76
N ARG A 53 -6.09 7.89 9.39
CA ARG A 53 -5.97 8.77 10.57
C ARG A 53 -5.72 10.23 10.21
N GLY A 54 -5.70 10.58 8.92
CA GLY A 54 -5.30 11.90 8.45
C GLY A 54 -3.80 12.18 8.65
N GLY A 55 -2.97 11.16 8.90
CA GLY A 55 -1.55 11.33 9.22
C GLY A 55 -0.73 11.98 8.11
N PHE A 56 -1.19 11.94 6.85
CA PHE A 56 -0.50 12.61 5.75
C PHE A 56 -0.63 14.13 5.76
N THR A 57 -1.66 14.72 6.38
CA THR A 57 -1.73 16.19 6.46
C THR A 57 -0.65 16.76 7.37
N GLY A 58 -0.15 16.00 8.34
CA GLY A 58 0.99 16.40 9.18
C GLY A 58 2.36 16.33 8.49
N LEU A 59 2.42 15.83 7.24
CA LEU A 59 3.65 15.85 6.43
C LEU A 59 3.77 17.11 5.56
N LEU A 60 2.72 17.94 5.51
CA LEU A 60 2.69 19.21 4.76
C LEU A 60 3.03 20.43 5.64
N GLU A 61 3.36 20.21 6.91
CA GLU A 61 3.78 21.24 7.88
C GLU A 61 5.30 21.40 7.95
#